data_AF-A0A351CF13-F1
#
_entry.id   AF-A0A351CF13-F1
#
_cell.length_a   1.000
_cell.length_b   1.000
_cell.length_c   1.000
_cell.angle_alpha   90.00
_cell.angle_beta   90.00
_cell.angle_gamma   90.00
#
_symmetry.space_group_name_H-M   'P 1'
#
loop_
_entity.id
_entity.type
_entity.pdbx_description
1 polymer ?
#
loop_
_entity_poly.entity_id
_entity_poly.type
_entity_poly.pdbx_seq_one_letter_code
_entity_poly.pdbx_strand_id
1 'polypeptide(L)'
;MKIGSALAISPKKLDDLHRAALLHDIGKVGIPLSILDKPGALDDEEYMMIKKHPSIGARILEPIASYKDILPIVLQHHERFDGKGYPGGL
;
A
#
# COMPACT_ATOMS: atom_id res chain seq x y z
N MET A 1 -9.09 11.83 2.19
CA MET A 1 -9.84 12.51 3.29
C MET A 1 -11.31 12.75 2.99
N LYS A 2 -11.68 13.47 1.91
CA LYS A 2 -13.09 13.80 1.60
C LYS A 2 -14.06 12.61 1.65
N ILE A 3 -13.68 11.48 1.03
CA ILE A 3 -14.48 10.24 1.05
C ILE A 3 -14.67 9.72 2.48
N GLY A 4 -13.59 9.62 3.26
CA GLY A 4 -13.67 9.14 4.64
C GLY A 4 -14.55 10.03 5.52
N SER A 5 -14.49 11.35 5.34
CA SER A 5 -15.37 12.29 6.06
C SER A 5 -16.84 12.13 5.65
N ALA A 6 -17.11 11.96 4.35
CA ALA A 6 -18.47 11.71 3.86
C ALA A 6 -19.06 10.39 4.38
N LEU A 7 -18.20 9.41 4.66
CA LEU A 7 -18.57 8.13 5.29
C LEU A 7 -18.65 8.20 6.83
N ALA A 8 -18.57 9.39 7.42
CA ALA A 8 -18.62 9.61 8.87
C ALA A 8 -17.62 8.74 9.67
N ILE A 9 -16.44 8.49 9.09
CA ILE A 9 -15.35 7.77 9.77
C ILE A 9 -14.87 8.60 10.98
N SER A 10 -14.59 7.93 12.10
CA SER A 10 -14.17 8.61 13.33
C SER A 10 -12.85 9.39 13.15
N PRO A 11 -12.61 10.45 13.95
CA PRO A 11 -11.39 11.25 13.84
C PRO A 11 -10.10 10.44 13.92
N LYS A 12 -10.02 9.45 14.82
CA LYS A 12 -8.86 8.55 14.92
C LYS A 12 -8.64 7.78 13.61
N LYS A 13 -9.70 7.15 13.08
CA LYS A 13 -9.59 6.38 11.83
C LYS A 13 -9.30 7.26 10.62
N LEU A 14 -9.72 8.52 10.63
CA LEU A 14 -9.32 9.50 9.62
C LEU A 14 -7.82 9.83 9.71
N ASP A 15 -7.27 9.97 10.92
CA ASP A 15 -5.82 10.14 11.10
C ASP A 15 -5.05 8.89 10.64
N ASP A 16 -5.51 7.70 11.01
CA ASP A 16 -4.93 6.43 10.57
C ASP A 16 -4.96 6.33 9.02
N LEU A 17 -6.10 6.64 8.40
CA LEU A 17 -6.25 6.67 6.93
C LEU A 17 -5.32 7.69 6.28
N HIS A 18 -5.13 8.86 6.88
CA HIS A 18 -4.24 9.88 6.36
C HIS A 18 -2.79 9.39 6.39
N ARG A 19 -2.32 8.86 7.52
CA ARG A 19 -0.97 8.32 7.65
C ARG A 19 -0.73 7.15 6.68
N ALA A 20 -1.70 6.23 6.59
CA ALA A 20 -1.64 5.13 5.65
C ALA A 20 -1.58 5.62 4.20
N ALA A 21 -2.41 6.59 3.81
CA ALA A 21 -2.41 7.14 2.46
C ALA A 21 -1.08 7.84 2.10
N LEU A 22 -0.41 8.47 3.06
CA LEU A 22 0.91 9.05 2.84
C LEU A 22 2.00 7.99 2.63
N LEU A 23 1.86 6.83 3.29
CA LEU A 23 2.91 5.81 3.35
C LEU A 23 2.60 4.54 2.54
N HIS A 24 1.43 4.43 1.90
CA HIS A 24 0.99 3.19 1.24
C HIS A 24 2.00 2.66 0.23
N ASP A 25 2.67 3.57 -0.47
CA ASP A 25 3.64 3.29 -1.52
C ASP A 25 5.11 3.27 -1.05
N ILE A 26 5.39 3.42 0.25
CA ILE A 26 6.77 3.50 0.77
C ILE A 26 7.62 2.29 0.39
N GLY A 27 6.99 1.13 0.22
CA GLY A 27 7.67 -0.10 -0.18
C GLY A 27 8.26 -0.07 -1.60
N LYS A 28 7.91 0.93 -2.43
CA LYS A 28 8.55 1.13 -3.74
C LYS A 28 10.06 1.36 -3.62
N VAL A 29 10.56 1.82 -2.46
CA VAL A 29 12.01 1.90 -2.18
C VAL A 29 12.73 0.57 -2.32
N GLY A 30 12.02 -0.56 -2.18
CA GLY A 30 12.56 -1.90 -2.36
C GLY A 30 12.48 -2.44 -3.80
N ILE A 31 12.01 -1.64 -4.76
CA ILE A 31 11.89 -2.03 -6.17
C ILE A 31 13.04 -1.40 -6.96
N PRO A 32 13.70 -2.15 -7.87
CA PRO A 32 14.75 -1.61 -8.73
C PRO A 32 14.29 -0.39 -9.54
N LEU A 33 15.12 0.65 -9.60
CA LEU A 33 14.85 1.85 -10.41
C LEU A 33 14.69 1.52 -11.90
N SER A 34 15.40 0.50 -12.40
CA SER A 34 15.26 0.03 -13.79
C SER A 34 13.84 -0.47 -14.12
N ILE A 35 13.06 -0.87 -13.10
CA ILE A 35 11.66 -1.27 -13.24
C ILE A 35 10.74 -0.07 -12.99
N LEU A 36 11.00 0.71 -11.93
CA LEU A 36 10.16 1.88 -11.59
C LEU A 36 10.19 2.98 -12.66
N ASP A 37 11.36 3.24 -13.23
CA ASP A 37 11.59 4.31 -14.20
C ASP A 37 11.61 3.78 -15.65
N LYS A 38 11.19 2.52 -15.86
CA LYS A 38 11.18 1.90 -17.18
C LYS A 38 10.30 2.70 -18.15
N PRO A 39 10.83 3.16 -19.29
CA PRO A 39 9.98 3.76 -20.31
C PRO A 39 9.16 2.68 -21.01
N GLY A 40 7.84 2.76 -20.91
CA GLY A 40 6.90 1.84 -21.56
C GLY A 40 6.23 0.86 -20.60
N ALA A 41 5.63 -0.19 -21.15
CA ALA A 41 4.94 -1.20 -20.36
C ALA A 41 5.93 -2.11 -19.63
N LEU A 42 5.55 -2.52 -18.43
CA LEU A 42 6.23 -3.59 -17.71
C LEU A 42 5.85 -4.93 -18.34
N ASP A 43 6.80 -5.86 -18.38
CA ASP A 43 6.47 -7.26 -18.60
C ASP A 43 5.90 -7.90 -17.33
N ASP A 44 5.48 -9.17 -17.44
CA ASP A 44 4.85 -9.88 -16.34
C ASP A 44 5.78 -10.06 -15.13
N GLU A 45 7.08 -10.27 -15.35
CA GLU A 45 8.05 -10.47 -14.27
C GLU A 45 8.31 -9.16 -13.52
N GLU A 46 8.48 -8.07 -14.26
CA GLU A 46 8.62 -6.72 -13.73
C GLU A 46 7.38 -6.29 -12.96
N TYR A 47 6.19 -6.59 -13.47
CA TYR A 47 4.95 -6.32 -12.78
C TYR A 47 4.84 -7.14 -11.49
N MET A 48 5.25 -8.41 -11.50
CA MET A 48 5.33 -9.24 -10.29
C MET A 48 6.30 -8.68 -9.25
N MET A 49 7.37 -8.01 -9.67
CA MET A 49 8.26 -7.28 -8.76
C MET A 49 7.55 -6.08 -8.13
N ILE A 50 6.87 -5.26 -8.94
CA ILE A 50 6.08 -4.12 -8.43
C ILE A 50 5.04 -4.58 -7.40
N LYS A 51 4.35 -5.70 -7.63
CA LYS A 51 3.33 -6.23 -6.71
C LYS A 51 3.86 -6.57 -5.30
N LYS A 52 5.18 -6.58 -5.09
CA LYS A 52 5.79 -6.80 -3.77
C LYS A 52 5.79 -5.55 -2.88
N HIS A 53 5.61 -4.36 -3.45
CA HIS A 53 5.74 -3.11 -2.69
C HIS A 53 4.77 -2.98 -1.49
N PRO A 54 3.52 -3.49 -1.48
CA PRO A 54 2.67 -3.40 -0.30
C PRO A 54 3.26 -4.19 0.88
N SER A 55 3.73 -5.41 0.62
CA SER A 55 4.37 -6.27 1.63
C SER A 55 5.69 -5.70 2.13
N ILE A 56 6.49 -5.11 1.23
CA ILE A 56 7.74 -4.41 1.61
C ILE A 56 7.41 -3.20 2.48
N GLY A 57 6.41 -2.39 2.09
CA GLY A 57 5.98 -1.21 2.83
C GLY A 57 5.50 -1.55 4.24
N ALA A 58 4.65 -2.57 4.37
CA ALA A 58 4.21 -3.07 5.67
C ALA A 58 5.40 -3.50 6.55
N ARG A 59 6.38 -4.23 5.98
CA ARG A 59 7.58 -4.67 6.71
C ARG A 59 8.50 -3.52 7.12
N ILE A 60 8.60 -2.45 6.32
CA ILE A 60 9.37 -1.24 6.69
C ILE A 60 8.73 -0.56 7.90
N LEU A 61 7.40 -0.53 7.96
CA LEU A 61 6.66 0.18 9.01
C LEU A 61 6.43 -0.67 10.28
N GLU A 62 6.46 -1.99 10.17
CA GLU A 62 6.18 -2.94 11.26
C GLU A 62 6.92 -2.65 12.58
N PRO A 63 8.22 -2.28 12.59
CA PRO A 63 8.94 -2.00 13.84
C PRO A 63 8.50 -0.71 14.54
N ILE A 64 7.74 0.16 13.87
CA ILE A 64 7.35 1.47 14.37
C ILE A 64 6.01 1.34 15.09
N ALA A 65 6.03 1.32 16.42
CA ALA A 65 4.84 1.07 17.24
C ALA A 65 3.64 1.98 16.92
N SER A 66 3.88 3.25 16.58
CA SER A 66 2.84 4.21 16.19
C SER A 66 2.16 3.91 14.86
N TYR A 67 2.68 2.98 14.05
CA TYR A 67 2.12 2.61 12.75
C TYR A 67 1.44 1.25 12.73
N LYS A 68 1.35 0.56 13.88
CA LYS A 68 0.71 -0.75 13.98
C LYS A 68 -0.69 -0.79 13.38
N ASP A 69 -1.51 0.24 13.64
CA ASP A 69 -2.90 0.31 13.19
C ASP A 69 -3.05 0.58 11.68
N ILE A 70 -2.00 1.07 11.01
CA ILE A 70 -2.02 1.39 9.58
C ILE A 70 -1.43 0.28 8.69
N LEU A 71 -0.73 -0.70 9.28
CA LEU A 71 -0.09 -1.79 8.54
C LEU A 71 -1.07 -2.54 7.62
N PRO A 72 -2.31 -2.88 8.05
CA PRO A 72 -3.25 -3.56 7.16
C PRO A 72 -3.60 -2.71 5.93
N ILE A 73 -3.76 -1.39 6.11
CA ILE A 73 -4.11 -0.47 5.01
C ILE A 73 -2.96 -0.42 4.00
N VAL A 74 -1.71 -0.29 4.48
CA VAL A 74 -0.51 -0.29 3.63
C VAL A 74 -0.34 -1.63 2.92
N LEU A 75 -0.58 -2.76 3.58
CA LEU A 75 -0.46 -4.08 2.98
C LEU A 75 -1.53 -4.35 1.91
N GLN A 76 -2.76 -3.87 2.12
CA GLN A 76 -3.94 -4.30 1.37
C GLN A 76 -4.46 -3.24 0.39
N HIS A 77 -3.77 -2.13 0.17
CA HIS A 77 -4.29 -1.03 -0.67
C HIS A 77 -4.47 -1.40 -2.16
N HIS A 78 -3.94 -2.54 -2.60
CA HIS A 78 -4.17 -3.12 -3.93
C HIS A 78 -5.10 -4.33 -3.92
N GLU A 79 -5.70 -4.65 -2.77
CA GLU A 79 -6.78 -5.63 -2.70
C GLU A 79 -8.04 -5.12 -3.39
N ARG A 80 -8.86 -6.05 -3.85
CA ARG A 80 -10.05 -5.76 -4.65
C ARG A 80 -11.20 -6.61 -4.16
N PHE A 81 -12.40 -6.04 -4.03
CA PHE A 81 -13.60 -6.77 -3.60
C PHE A 81 -13.97 -8.01 -4.44
N ASP A 82 -13.38 -8.19 -5.62
CA ASP A 82 -13.56 -9.37 -6.47
C ASP A 82 -12.56 -10.50 -6.18
N GLY A 83 -11.69 -10.37 -5.17
CA GLY A 83 -10.66 -11.35 -4.81
C GLY A 83 -9.46 -11.38 -5.77
N LYS A 84 -9.43 -10.52 -6.80
CA LYS A 84 -8.37 -10.50 -7.81
C LYS A 84 -7.24 -9.53 -7.46
N GLY A 85 -7.27 -9.01 -6.24
CA GLY A 85 -6.26 -8.12 -5.69
C GLY A 85 -4.95 -8.83 -5.33
N TYR A 86 -4.06 -8.09 -4.69
CA TYR A 86 -2.80 -8.60 -4.16
C TYR A 86 -2.39 -7.79 -2.91
N PRO A 87 -1.56 -8.35 -2.02
CA PRO A 87 -0.85 -9.64 -2.09
C PRO A 87 -1.65 -10.88 -1.65
N GLY A 88 -2.74 -10.71 -0.90
CA GLY A 88 -3.53 -11.78 -0.30
C GLY A 88 -4.68 -12.29 -1.17
N GLY A 89 -5.16 -11.53 -2.15
CA GLY A 89 -6.32 -11.91 -2.97
C GLY A 89 -7.59 -11.92 -2.13
N LEU A 90 -7.77 -10.86 -1.32
CA LEU A 90 -8.86 -10.71 -0.36
C LEU A 90 -10.18 -10.28 -1.00
#